data_AF-A0A2A4T488-F1
#
_entry.id   AF-A0A2A4T488-F1
#
_cell.length_a   1.000
_cell.length_b   1.000
_cell.length_c   1.000
_cell.angle_alpha   90.00
_cell.angle_beta   90.00
_cell.angle_gamma   90.00
#
_symmetry.space_group_name_H-M   'P 1'
#
loop_
_entity.id
_entity.type
_entity.pdbx_description
1 polymer ?
#
loop_
_entity_poly.entity_id
_entity_poly.type
_entity_poly.pdbx_seq_one_letter_code
_entity_poly.pdbx_strand_id
1 'polypeptide(L)'
;MIGKKLSPILSEIGDTILEFEVNSGAKPNFTDEGFRSGIKIFMSVLMDKMWELQENENMDMKDRINMSNKVGEDIRKLVKTYTNIDTHKLY
;
A
#
# COMPACT_ATOMS: atom_id res chain seq x y z
N MET A 1 7.49 6.09 -16.55
CA MET A 1 7.03 5.13 -15.52
C MET A 1 6.13 5.84 -14.55
N ILE A 2 4.97 5.25 -14.21
CA ILE A 2 3.98 5.88 -13.33
C ILE A 2 4.53 6.17 -11.93
N GLY A 3 5.37 5.28 -11.37
CA GLY A 3 6.02 5.48 -10.07
C GLY A 3 6.76 6.81 -9.97
N LYS A 4 7.65 7.11 -10.93
CA LYS A 4 8.39 8.39 -10.99
C LYS A 4 7.47 9.62 -11.03
N LYS A 5 6.30 9.52 -11.69
CA LYS A 5 5.33 10.61 -11.78
C LYS A 5 4.59 10.82 -10.45
N LEU A 6 4.29 9.74 -9.73
CA LEU A 6 3.55 9.79 -8.47
C LEU A 6 4.44 10.04 -7.25
N SER A 7 5.74 9.73 -7.30
CA SER A 7 6.65 9.85 -6.16
C SER A 7 6.60 11.22 -5.47
N PRO A 8 6.65 12.38 -6.17
CA PRO A 8 6.58 13.68 -5.50
C PRO A 8 5.26 13.89 -4.74
N ILE A 9 4.14 13.43 -5.31
CA ILE A 9 2.80 13.53 -4.70
C ILE A 9 2.71 12.63 -3.46
N LEU A 10 3.29 11.43 -3.53
CA LEU A 10 3.32 10.51 -2.38
C LEU A 10 4.18 11.06 -1.24
N SER A 11 5.30 11.72 -1.55
CA SER A 11 6.12 12.41 -0.56
C SER A 11 5.36 13.55 0.11
N GLU A 12 4.68 14.40 -0.67
CA GLU A 12 3.86 15.50 -0.14
C GLU A 12 2.75 15.01 0.80
N ILE A 13 2.05 13.93 0.42
CA ILE A 13 1.04 13.29 1.29
C ILE A 13 1.68 12.79 2.60
N GLY A 14 2.84 12.14 2.52
CA GLY A 14 3.57 11.62 3.68
C GLY A 14 4.02 12.74 4.62
N ASP A 15 4.60 13.81 4.08
CA ASP A 15 5.06 14.96 4.84
C ASP A 15 3.89 15.68 5.54
N THR A 16 2.74 15.80 4.85
CA THR A 16 1.52 16.38 5.43
C THR A 16 0.98 15.54 6.60
N ILE A 17 1.00 14.20 6.49
CA ILE A 17 0.60 13.31 7.58
C ILE A 17 1.55 13.47 8.76
N LEU A 18 2.87 13.50 8.50
CA LEU A 18 3.89 13.66 9.53
C LEU A 18 3.72 14.99 10.28
N GLU A 19 3.47 16.09 9.56
CA GLU A 19 3.21 17.40 10.17
C GLU A 19 1.96 17.37 11.08
N PHE A 20 0.89 16.72 10.63
CA PHE A 20 -0.32 16.54 11.45
C PHE A 20 -0.06 15.70 12.71
N GLU A 21 0.69 14.61 12.59
CA GLU A 21 1.05 13.72 13.70
C GLU A 21 1.89 14.43 14.76
N VAL A 22 2.86 15.26 14.34
CA VAL A 22 3.73 16.03 15.23
C VAL A 22 2.96 17.13 15.97
N ASN A 23 2.00 17.79 15.31
CA ASN A 23 1.32 18.96 15.88
C ASN A 23 0.05 18.64 16.67
N SER A 24 -0.71 17.61 16.27
CA SER A 24 -2.01 17.29 16.87
C SER A 24 -2.10 15.87 17.41
N GLY A 25 -1.63 14.87 16.65
CA GLY A 25 -1.72 13.45 17.00
C GLY A 25 -3.17 12.92 17.16
N ALA A 26 -4.19 13.69 16.76
CA ALA A 26 -5.58 13.30 16.85
C ALA A 26 -5.97 12.32 15.72
N LYS A 27 -7.22 11.82 15.73
CA LYS A 27 -7.73 10.97 14.64
C LYS A 27 -7.71 11.73 13.30
N PRO A 28 -7.05 11.23 12.24
CA PRO A 28 -6.92 11.95 10.95
C PRO A 28 -8.23 12.12 10.15
N ASN A 29 -9.26 11.31 10.46
CA ASN A 29 -10.58 11.35 9.81
C ASN A 29 -10.57 11.21 8.27
N PHE A 30 -9.77 10.29 7.72
CA PHE A 30 -9.84 9.91 6.31
C PHE A 30 -11.26 9.46 5.92
N THR A 31 -11.71 9.83 4.72
CA THR A 31 -12.94 9.34 4.10
C THR A 31 -12.77 7.89 3.63
N ASP A 32 -13.85 7.20 3.29
CA ASP A 32 -13.80 5.85 2.71
C ASP A 32 -12.99 5.83 1.39
N GLU A 33 -13.12 6.87 0.58
CA GLU A 33 -12.34 7.02 -0.65
C GLU A 33 -10.85 7.24 -0.36
N GLY A 34 -10.53 8.07 0.64
CA GLY A 34 -9.17 8.28 1.10
C GLY A 34 -8.55 6.98 1.63
N PHE A 35 -9.30 6.22 2.42
CA PHE A 35 -8.90 4.91 2.91
C PHE A 35 -8.63 3.93 1.76
N ARG A 36 -9.58 3.77 0.83
CA ARG A 36 -9.42 2.93 -0.36
C ARG A 36 -8.17 3.29 -1.16
N SER A 37 -7.99 4.58 -1.42
CA SER A 37 -6.86 5.09 -2.21
C SER A 37 -5.53 4.88 -1.49
N GLY A 38 -5.49 5.09 -0.17
CA GLY A 38 -4.32 4.80 0.67
C GLY A 38 -3.92 3.33 0.61
N ILE A 39 -4.88 2.41 0.75
CA ILE A 39 -4.61 0.97 0.60
C ILE A 39 -4.09 0.65 -0.81
N LYS A 40 -4.65 1.25 -1.87
CA LYS A 40 -4.15 1.02 -3.24
C LYS A 40 -2.71 1.46 -3.42
N ILE A 41 -2.39 2.65 -2.91
CA ILE A 41 -1.07 3.25 -2.98
C ILE A 41 -0.09 2.36 -2.25
N PHE A 42 -0.40 1.96 -1.01
CA PHE A 42 0.45 1.08 -0.21
C PHE A 42 0.72 -0.26 -0.92
N MET A 43 -0.34 -0.91 -1.43
CA MET A 43 -0.20 -2.14 -2.23
C MET A 43 0.74 -1.94 -3.43
N SER A 44 0.62 -0.81 -4.13
CA SER A 44 1.37 -0.56 -5.37
C SER A 44 2.85 -0.27 -5.09
N VAL A 45 3.16 0.52 -4.05
CA VAL A 45 4.57 0.79 -3.67
C VAL A 45 5.25 -0.46 -3.11
N LEU A 46 4.52 -1.29 -2.36
CA LEU A 46 5.05 -2.55 -1.84
C LEU A 46 5.32 -3.54 -2.98
N MET A 47 4.38 -3.69 -3.92
CA MET A 47 4.54 -4.58 -5.07
C MET A 47 5.66 -4.14 -6.02
N ASP A 48 5.94 -2.84 -6.14
CA ASP A 48 7.09 -2.30 -6.89
C ASP A 48 8.41 -2.79 -6.27
N LYS A 49 8.54 -2.73 -4.94
CA LYS A 49 9.72 -3.27 -4.22
C LYS A 49 9.79 -4.78 -4.20
N MET A 50 8.64 -5.45 -4.15
CA MET A 50 8.56 -6.90 -4.33
C MET A 50 9.08 -7.32 -5.71
N TRP A 51 8.76 -6.56 -6.77
CA TRP A 51 9.28 -6.85 -8.10
C TRP A 51 10.81 -6.78 -8.14
N GLU A 52 11.40 -5.72 -7.56
CA GLU A 52 12.86 -5.60 -7.44
C GLU A 52 13.47 -6.80 -6.70
N LEU A 53 12.84 -7.26 -5.60
CA LEU A 53 13.27 -8.45 -4.88
C LEU A 53 13.23 -9.72 -5.75
N GLN A 54 12.14 -9.92 -6.48
CA GLN A 54 11.95 -11.05 -7.38
C GLN A 54 12.99 -11.10 -8.51
N GLU A 55 13.41 -9.94 -9.02
CA GLU A 55 14.52 -9.84 -9.98
C GLU A 55 15.86 -10.17 -9.32
N ASN A 56 16.14 -9.57 -8.16
CA ASN A 56 17.42 -9.75 -7.46
C ASN A 56 17.66 -11.20 -7.04
N GLU A 57 16.61 -11.93 -6.65
CA GLU A 57 16.69 -13.34 -6.26
C GLU A 57 16.55 -14.31 -7.44
N ASN A 58 16.44 -13.81 -8.68
CA ASN A 58 16.21 -14.61 -9.89
C ASN A 58 15.06 -15.62 -9.73
N MET A 59 13.98 -15.20 -9.06
CA MET A 59 12.83 -16.08 -8.81
C MET A 59 12.18 -16.51 -10.12
N ASP A 60 11.79 -17.77 -10.19
CA ASP A 60 11.02 -18.27 -11.32
C ASP A 60 9.60 -17.67 -11.34
N MET A 61 8.93 -17.74 -12.50
CA MET A 61 7.61 -17.14 -12.68
C MET A 61 6.57 -17.72 -11.71
N LYS A 62 6.67 -19.00 -11.34
CA LYS A 62 5.70 -19.64 -10.44
C LYS A 62 5.82 -19.06 -9.04
N ASP A 63 7.04 -18.90 -8.54
CA ASP A 63 7.31 -18.32 -7.22
C ASP A 63 6.96 -16.83 -7.19
N ARG A 64 7.20 -16.09 -8.29
CA ARG A 64 6.75 -14.70 -8.43
C ARG A 64 5.25 -14.55 -8.31
N ILE A 65 4.48 -15.41 -8.99
CA ILE A 65 3.00 -15.42 -8.93
C ILE A 65 2.53 -15.78 -7.52
N ASN A 66 3.13 -16.81 -6.91
CA ASN A 66 2.80 -17.24 -5.55
C ASN A 66 3.03 -16.11 -4.54
N MET A 67 4.17 -15.43 -4.62
CA MET A 67 4.49 -14.29 -3.76
C MET A 67 3.53 -13.12 -3.99
N SER A 68 3.19 -12.80 -5.24
CA SER A 68 2.23 -11.74 -5.58
C SER A 68 0.82 -12.01 -5.02
N ASN A 69 0.33 -13.25 -5.16
CA ASN A 69 -0.94 -13.66 -4.56
C ASN A 69 -0.89 -13.60 -3.03
N LYS A 70 0.21 -14.06 -2.44
CA LYS A 70 0.39 -14.10 -0.99
C LYS A 70 0.40 -12.70 -0.38
N VAL A 71 1.10 -11.75 -1.00
CA VAL A 71 1.12 -10.36 -0.49
C VAL A 71 -0.27 -9.71 -0.58
N GLY A 72 -1.05 -10.01 -1.62
CA GLY A 72 -2.44 -9.55 -1.73
C GLY A 72 -3.33 -10.07 -0.59
N GLU A 73 -3.27 -11.38 -0.31
CA GLU A 73 -4.01 -11.99 0.80
C GLU A 73 -3.52 -11.50 2.17
N ASP A 74 -2.23 -11.28 2.36
CA ASP A 74 -1.67 -10.76 3.61
C ASP A 74 -2.13 -9.34 3.90
N ILE A 75 -2.15 -8.47 2.89
CA ILE A 75 -2.68 -7.11 3.05
C ILE A 75 -4.17 -7.15 3.34
N ARG A 76 -4.93 -7.99 2.63
CA ARG A 76 -6.37 -8.17 2.90
C ARG A 76 -6.62 -8.64 4.34
N LYS A 77 -5.86 -9.63 4.81
CA LYS A 77 -5.93 -10.13 6.18
C LYS A 77 -5.58 -9.05 7.19
N LEU A 78 -4.51 -8.29 6.96
CA LEU A 78 -4.08 -7.19 7.82
C LEU A 78 -5.20 -6.16 7.96
N VAL A 79 -5.70 -5.65 6.83
CA VAL A 79 -6.77 -4.64 6.82
C VAL A 79 -8.02 -5.16 7.53
N LYS A 80 -8.50 -6.35 7.15
CA LYS A 80 -9.71 -6.94 7.74
C LYS A 80 -9.60 -7.18 9.24
N THR A 81 -8.41 -7.57 9.73
CA THR A 81 -8.17 -7.82 11.16
C THR A 81 -8.33 -6.56 11.99
N TYR A 82 -7.82 -5.42 11.51
CA TYR A 82 -7.77 -4.19 12.30
C TYR A 82 -8.89 -3.20 11.99
N THR A 83 -9.65 -3.38 10.90
CA THR A 83 -10.72 -2.45 10.51
C THR A 83 -12.07 -3.14 10.26
N ASN A 84 -12.11 -4.48 10.22
CA ASN A 84 -13.26 -5.26 9.76
C ASN A 84 -13.70 -4.95 8.30
N ILE A 85 -12.85 -4.27 7.51
CA ILE A 85 -13.11 -3.97 6.10
C ILE A 85 -12.48 -5.07 5.23
N ASP A 86 -13.26 -5.63 4.31
CA ASP A 86 -12.75 -6.57 3.31
C ASP A 86 -12.27 -5.79 2.08
N THR A 87 -10.97 -5.86 1.76
CA THR A 87 -10.39 -5.09 0.65
C THR A 87 -10.94 -5.47 -0.72
N HIS A 88 -11.51 -6.67 -0.87
CA HIS A 88 -12.24 -7.05 -2.10
C HIS A 88 -13.54 -6.28 -2.31
N LYS A 89 -14.08 -5.63 -1.27
CA LYS A 89 -15.29 -4.78 -1.37
C LYS A 89 -14.96 -3.31 -1.63
N LEU A 90 -13.68 -2.96 -1.71
CA LEU A 90 -13.23 -1.59 -1.99
C LEU A 90 -13.21 -1.27 -3.49
N TYR A 91 -13.38 -2.28 -4.36
CA TYR A 91 -13.38 -2.17 -5.83
C TYR A 91 -14.51 -3.03 -6.40
#